data_AF-A0A2X3CSC8-F1
#
_entry.id   AF-A0A2X3CSC8-F1
#
_cell.length_a   1.000
_cell.length_b   1.000
_cell.length_c   1.000
_cell.angle_alpha   90.00
_cell.angle_beta   90.00
_cell.angle_gamma   90.00
#
_symmetry.space_group_name_H-M   'P 1'
#
loop_
_entity.id
_entity.type
_entity.pdbx_description
1 polymer ?
#
loop_
_entity_poly.entity_id
_entity_poly.type
_entity_poly.pdbx_seq_one_letter_code
_entity_poly.pdbx_strand_id
1 'polypeptide(L)'
;MLDPLTIVDMAAQHFASPVKDLQHLNLMITAGPTREPLDPVRYITNHSSGKMGFAIAAARSAAGRERDLDQRAGIATDPAVCAAH
;
A
#
# COMPACT_ATOMS: atom_id res chain seq x y z
N MET A 1 -24.87 -22.98 -23.32
CA MET A 1 -23.69 -22.12 -23.12
C MET A 1 -24.20 -20.73 -22.78
N LEU A 2 -23.57 -20.04 -21.81
CA LEU A 2 -23.87 -18.63 -21.60
C LEU A 2 -23.38 -17.82 -22.80
N ASP A 3 -24.11 -16.77 -23.14
CA ASP A 3 -23.70 -15.80 -24.14
C ASP A 3 -22.41 -15.07 -23.68
N PRO A 4 -21.42 -14.85 -24.58
CA PRO A 4 -20.18 -14.18 -24.23
C PRO A 4 -20.36 -12.78 -23.63
N LEU A 5 -21.35 -11.99 -24.09
CA LEU A 5 -21.59 -10.65 -23.55
C LEU A 5 -22.10 -10.73 -22.11
N THR A 6 -22.96 -11.70 -21.82
CA THR A 6 -23.42 -11.96 -20.45
C THR A 6 -22.27 -12.29 -19.50
N ILE A 7 -21.25 -13.02 -19.96
CA ILE A 7 -20.05 -13.31 -19.15
C ILE A 7 -19.25 -12.03 -18.88
N VAL A 8 -19.08 -11.18 -19.89
CA VAL A 8 -18.37 -9.90 -19.76
C VAL A 8 -19.09 -8.97 -18.78
N ASP A 9 -20.41 -8.87 -18.88
CA ASP A 9 -21.22 -8.02 -17.99
C ASP A 9 -21.15 -8.49 -16.54
N MET A 10 -21.25 -9.81 -16.31
CA MET A 10 -21.09 -10.38 -14.97
C MET A 10 -19.68 -10.14 -14.40
N ALA A 11 -18.64 -10.27 -15.23
CA ALA A 11 -17.27 -10.00 -14.79
C ALA A 11 -17.07 -8.52 -14.44
N ALA A 12 -17.57 -7.60 -15.28
CA ALA A 12 -17.49 -6.17 -15.02
C ALA A 12 -18.21 -5.79 -13.72
N GLN A 13 -19.42 -6.30 -13.50
CA GLN A 13 -20.19 -6.06 -12.27
C GLN A 13 -19.48 -6.62 -11.03
N HIS A 14 -18.83 -7.77 -11.15
CA HIS A 14 -18.09 -8.39 -10.05
C HIS A 14 -16.92 -7.51 -9.57
N PHE A 15 -16.18 -6.89 -10.50
CA PHE A 15 -15.05 -6.01 -10.17
C PHE A 15 -15.43 -4.54 -9.93
N ALA A 16 -16.64 -4.13 -10.30
CA ALA A 16 -17.12 -2.75 -10.10
C ALA A 16 -17.45 -2.43 -8.63
N SER A 17 -17.73 -3.45 -7.82
CA SER A 17 -18.01 -3.25 -6.40
C SER A 17 -16.73 -2.93 -5.64
N PRO A 18 -16.66 -1.80 -4.89
CA PRO A 18 -15.51 -1.53 -4.04
C PRO A 18 -15.40 -2.62 -2.97
N VAL A 19 -14.27 -3.33 -2.95
CA VAL A 19 -13.98 -4.38 -1.98
C VAL A 19 -13.98 -3.76 -0.57
N LYS A 20 -15.02 -4.06 0.23
CA LYS A 20 -15.18 -3.56 1.61
C LYS A 20 -14.53 -4.46 2.65
N ASP A 21 -13.84 -5.52 2.23
CA ASP A 21 -13.43 -6.62 3.13
C ASP A 21 -12.37 -6.24 4.17
N LEU A 22 -11.57 -5.19 3.92
CA LEU A 22 -10.46 -4.82 4.78
C LEU A 22 -10.79 -3.65 5.74
N GLN A 23 -12.07 -3.35 5.92
CA GLN A 23 -12.55 -2.21 6.71
C GLN A 23 -12.44 -2.39 8.23
N HIS A 24 -12.14 -3.58 8.72
CA HIS A 24 -11.98 -3.83 10.16
C HIS A 24 -10.52 -4.10 10.53
N LEU A 25 -9.61 -3.99 9.57
CA LEU A 25 -8.19 -4.31 9.75
C LEU A 25 -7.36 -3.04 9.72
N ASN A 26 -6.50 -2.89 10.72
CA ASN A 26 -5.40 -1.93 10.70
C ASN A 26 -4.22 -2.60 9.98
N LEU A 27 -3.75 -1.96 8.90
CA LEU A 27 -2.70 -2.51 8.04
C LEU A 27 -1.51 -1.56 8.08
N MET A 28 -0.37 -2.07 8.55
CA MET A 28 0.91 -1.37 8.45
C MET A 28 1.61 -1.79 7.16
N ILE A 29 1.84 -0.83 6.27
CA ILE A 29 2.51 -1.07 4.98
C ILE A 29 3.92 -0.48 5.07
N THR A 30 4.92 -1.29 4.75
CA THR A 30 6.31 -0.84 4.60
C THR A 30 6.66 -0.67 3.13
N ALA A 31 7.35 0.41 2.79
CA ALA A 31 7.73 0.69 1.41
C ALA A 31 9.08 1.39 1.34
N GLY A 32 9.93 0.95 0.40
CA GLY A 32 11.21 1.59 0.09
C GLY A 32 12.41 0.63 0.14
N PRO A 33 13.62 1.16 -0.03
CA PRO A 33 14.86 0.41 0.09
C PRO A 33 15.35 0.38 1.54
N THR A 34 15.77 -0.78 2.02
CA THR A 34 16.46 -0.90 3.31
C THR A 34 17.92 -0.48 3.15
N ARG A 35 18.50 0.20 4.14
CA ARG A 35 19.93 0.52 4.20
C ARG A 35 20.58 -0.21 5.38
N GLU A 36 21.49 -1.12 5.08
CA GLU A 36 22.25 -1.88 6.08
C GLU A 36 23.69 -1.35 6.15
N PRO A 37 24.14 -0.86 7.32
CA PRO A 37 25.46 -0.25 7.45
C PRO A 37 26.56 -1.31 7.32
N LEU A 38 27.54 -1.04 6.46
CA LEU A 38 28.74 -1.88 6.32
C LEU A 38 29.91 -1.25 7.09
N ASP A 39 30.13 0.04 6.87
CA ASP A 39 31.13 0.88 7.52
C ASP A 39 30.59 2.33 7.57
N PRO A 40 31.31 3.31 8.17
CA PRO A 40 30.81 4.68 8.30
C PRO A 40 30.44 5.38 6.98
N VAL A 41 30.87 4.85 5.83
CA VAL A 41 30.70 5.47 4.51
C VAL A 41 29.79 4.62 3.61
N ARG A 42 29.82 3.30 3.75
CA ARG A 42 29.16 2.35 2.85
C ARG A 42 27.99 1.65 3.53
N TYR A 43 26.96 1.41 2.75
CA TYR A 43 25.79 0.65 3.15
C TYR A 43 25.33 -0.24 1.99
N ILE A 44 24.82 -1.41 2.34
CA ILE A 44 24.14 -2.30 1.39
C ILE A 44 22.68 -1.83 1.32
N THR A 45 22.15 -1.71 0.10
CA THR A 45 20.77 -1.30 -0.13
C THR A 45 20.11 -2.15 -1.20
N ASN A 46 18.79 -2.32 -1.10
CA ASN A 46 17.99 -2.88 -2.17
C ASN A 46 17.68 -1.80 -3.25
N HIS A 47 17.40 -2.22 -4.48
CA HIS A 47 16.93 -1.38 -5.59
C HIS A 47 15.40 -1.22 -5.62
N SER A 48 14.70 -1.58 -4.54
CA SER A 48 13.25 -1.38 -4.45
C SER A 48 12.92 0.11 -4.41
N SER A 49 12.17 0.57 -5.39
CA SER A 49 11.72 1.97 -5.46
C SER A 49 10.56 2.29 -4.51
N GLY A 50 9.98 1.28 -3.84
CA GLY A 50 8.82 1.44 -2.95
C GLY A 50 7.50 1.81 -3.64
N LYS A 51 7.50 2.10 -4.94
CA LYS A 51 6.33 2.58 -5.72
C LYS A 51 5.09 1.70 -5.55
N MET A 52 5.27 0.39 -5.47
CA MET A 52 4.18 -0.56 -5.25
C MET A 52 3.54 -0.37 -3.87
N GLY A 53 4.34 -0.30 -2.81
CA GLY A 53 3.83 -0.07 -1.45
C GLY A 53 3.11 1.27 -1.33
N PHE A 54 3.64 2.33 -1.98
CA PHE A 54 2.97 3.62 -2.07
C PHE A 54 1.63 3.55 -2.82
N ALA A 55 1.56 2.82 -3.94
CA ALA A 55 0.33 2.65 -4.72
C ALA A 55 -0.75 1.90 -3.92
N ILE A 56 -0.37 0.83 -3.21
CA ILE A 56 -1.28 0.06 -2.34
C ILE A 56 -1.83 0.95 -1.22
N ALA A 57 -0.96 1.75 -0.60
CA ALA A 57 -1.37 2.64 0.47
C ALA A 57 -2.24 3.81 0.00
N ALA A 58 -1.99 4.31 -1.22
CA ALA A 58 -2.85 5.29 -1.87
C ALA A 58 -4.23 4.70 -2.19
N ALA A 59 -4.30 3.48 -2.72
CA ALA A 59 -5.55 2.78 -2.96
C ALA A 59 -6.36 2.56 -1.68
N ARG A 60 -5.69 2.21 -0.57
CA ARG A 60 -6.34 2.09 0.76
C ARG A 60 -6.87 3.43 1.26
N SER A 61 -6.10 4.50 1.12
CA SER A 61 -6.53 5.85 1.52
C SER A 61 -7.73 6.33 0.68
N ALA A 62 -7.71 6.08 -0.63
CA ALA A 62 -8.83 6.39 -1.53
C ALA A 62 -10.11 5.59 -1.20
N ALA A 63 -9.98 4.40 -0.59
CA ALA A 63 -11.09 3.63 -0.04
C ALA A 63 -11.61 4.18 1.31
N GLY A 64 -11.14 5.34 1.77
CA GLY A 64 -11.67 6.06 2.93
C GLY A 64 -11.12 5.61 4.28
N ARG A 65 -9.86 5.15 4.35
CA ARG A 65 -9.25 4.65 5.60
C ARG A 65 -7.93 5.36 5.95
N GLU A 66 -7.69 5.50 7.26
CA GLU A 66 -6.45 6.01 7.89
C GLU A 66 -5.20 5.34 7.31
N ARG A 67 -4.12 6.10 7.13
CA ARG A 67 -2.86 5.61 6.57
C ARG A 67 -1.85 5.28 7.67
N ASP A 68 -1.60 3.99 7.89
CA ASP A 68 -0.38 3.52 8.56
C ASP A 68 0.65 3.08 7.52
N LEU A 69 1.52 4.02 7.13
CA LEU A 69 2.68 3.77 6.26
C LEU A 69 3.96 4.01 7.04
N ASP A 70 4.77 2.96 7.25
CA ASP A 70 6.12 3.10 7.78
C ASP A 70 7.12 3.19 6.63
N GLN A 71 7.68 4.38 6.42
CA GLN A 71 8.72 4.64 5.43
C GLN A 71 10.10 4.38 6.03
N ARG A 72 10.54 3.12 6.02
CA ARG A 72 11.85 2.78 6.56
C ARG A 72 12.98 3.03 5.55
N ALA A 73 13.26 4.31 5.29
CA ALA A 73 14.49 4.78 4.64
C ALA A 73 14.79 6.26 4.95
N GLY A 74 14.97 6.60 6.23
CA GLY A 74 15.64 7.83 6.67
C GLY A 74 15.00 9.16 6.24
N ILE A 75 13.86 9.51 6.83
CA ILE A 75 13.41 10.85 7.26
C ILE A 75 12.09 10.63 8.00
N ALA A 76 11.93 11.32 9.14
CA ALA A 76 10.78 11.25 10.02
C ALA A 76 9.44 11.41 9.28
N THR A 77 8.56 10.41 9.38
CA THR A 77 7.12 10.71 9.42
C THR A 77 6.84 11.26 10.81
N ASP A 78 6.48 12.54 10.84
CA ASP A 78 6.07 13.27 12.04
C ASP A 78 5.08 12.43 12.88
N PRO A 79 5.36 12.18 14.18
CA PRO A 79 4.45 11.42 15.05
C PRO A 79 3.05 12.07 15.16
N ALA A 80 2.88 13.33 14.76
CA ALA A 80 1.57 13.97 14.67
C ALA A 80 0.65 13.39 13.57
N VAL A 81 1.19 12.72 12.55
CA VAL A 81 0.38 12.06 11.50
C VAL A 81 -0.06 10.65 11.91
N CYS A 82 0.65 10.01 12.86
CA CYS A 82 0.31 8.68 13.38
C CYS A 82 -0.67 8.70 14.57
N ALA A 83 -1.09 9.87 15.07
CA ALA A 83 -1.87 10.01 16.31
C ALA A 83 -3.29 10.54 16.11
N ALA A 84 -3.93 10.23 14.98
CA ALA A 84 -5.38 10.43 14.83
C ALA A 84 -6.10 9.07 14.99
N HIS A 85 -6.44 8.79 16.25
CA HIS A 85 -7.28 7.70 16.81
C HIS A 85 -6.67 6.31 17.02
#